data_AF-A0A7J4VJH7-F1
#
_entry.id   AF-A0A7J4VJH7-F1
#
_cell.length_a   1.000
_cell.length_b   1.000
_cell.length_c   1.000
_cell.angle_alpha   90.00
_cell.angle_beta   90.00
_cell.angle_gamma   90.00
#
_symmetry.space_group_name_H-M   'P 1'
#
loop_
_entity.id
_entity.type
_entity.pdbx_description
1 polymer ?
#
loop_
_entity_poly.entity_id
_entity_poly.type
_entity_poly.pdbx_seq_one_letter_code
_entity_poly.pdbx_strand_id
1 'polypeptide(L)'
;MTYVASPSHATDDPARADNLRQCLETARRRLDEVSKSSNAEKEHDIISSAVEAGWNEEEVRTALNGGQEPSGMKPTIGLVSASSM
;
A
#
# COMPACT_ATOMS: atom_id res chain seq x y z
N MET A 1 14.92 -9.75 -0.48
CA MET A 1 13.57 -10.31 -0.77
C MET A 1 12.75 -9.17 -1.31
N THR A 2 12.20 -9.27 -2.52
CA THR A 2 11.39 -8.20 -3.09
C THR A 2 10.00 -8.21 -2.46
N TYR A 3 9.65 -7.16 -1.71
CA TYR A 3 8.34 -7.06 -1.05
C TYR A 3 7.26 -6.46 -1.96
N VAL A 4 7.66 -5.75 -3.01
CA VAL A 4 6.78 -5.06 -3.95
C VAL A 4 6.74 -5.85 -5.25
N ALA A 5 5.54 -6.13 -5.76
CA ALA A 5 5.40 -6.82 -7.04
C ALA A 5 5.85 -5.92 -8.20
N SER A 6 6.35 -6.52 -9.28
CA SER A 6 6.73 -5.79 -10.49
C SER A 6 5.52 -5.15 -11.17
N PRO A 7 5.70 -4.01 -11.87
CA PRO A 7 4.62 -3.34 -12.58
C PRO A 7 4.01 -4.27 -13.63
N SER A 8 2.70 -4.49 -13.51
CA SER A 8 1.93 -5.31 -14.47
C SER A 8 1.24 -4.46 -15.54
N HIS A 9 1.16 -3.14 -15.33
CA HIS A 9 0.48 -2.19 -16.22
C HIS A 9 1.49 -1.24 -16.87
N ALA A 10 1.20 -0.84 -18.11
CA ALA A 10 1.99 0.14 -18.84
C ALA A 10 1.91 1.52 -18.19
N THR A 11 2.94 2.36 -18.40
CA THR A 11 3.06 3.69 -17.80
C THR A 11 1.85 4.61 -18.02
N ASP A 12 1.12 4.41 -19.12
CA ASP A 12 -0.04 5.22 -19.51
C ASP A 12 -1.38 4.72 -18.93
N ASP A 13 -1.36 3.58 -18.24
CA ASP A 13 -2.58 2.95 -17.74
C ASP A 13 -3.01 3.58 -16.39
N PRO A 14 -4.24 4.07 -16.27
CA PRO A 14 -4.73 4.66 -15.02
C PRO A 14 -4.79 3.64 -13.88
N ALA A 15 -4.90 2.34 -14.17
CA ALA A 15 -4.86 1.28 -13.17
C ALA A 15 -3.44 1.04 -12.61
N ARG A 16 -2.38 1.58 -13.26
CA ARG A 16 -1.00 1.45 -12.76
C ARG A 16 -0.83 2.09 -11.38
N ALA A 17 -1.44 3.25 -11.16
CA ALA A 17 -1.37 3.95 -9.87
C ALA A 17 -2.10 3.20 -8.76
N ASP A 18 -3.25 2.59 -9.07
CA ASP A 18 -4.02 1.79 -8.13
C ASP A 18 -3.29 0.47 -7.79
N ASN A 19 -2.78 -0.20 -8.82
CA ASN A 19 -1.96 -1.40 -8.67
C ASN A 19 -0.71 -1.14 -7.82
N LEU A 20 -0.02 -0.02 -8.06
CA LEU A 20 1.12 0.41 -7.26
C LEU A 20 0.74 0.58 -5.78
N ARG A 21 -0.36 1.29 -5.49
CA ARG A 21 -0.85 1.48 -4.11
C ARG A 21 -1.12 0.14 -3.43
N GLN A 22 -1.83 -0.77 -4.10
CA GLN A 22 -2.13 -2.10 -3.56
C GLN A 22 -0.86 -2.91 -3.27
N CYS A 23 0.14 -2.82 -4.14
CA CYS A 23 1.43 -3.47 -3.94
C CYS A 23 2.17 -2.90 -2.72
N LEU A 24 2.21 -1.57 -2.58
CA LEU A 24 2.87 -0.88 -1.47
C LEU A 24 2.16 -1.14 -0.14
N GLU A 25 0.83 -1.13 -0.10
CA GLU A 25 0.06 -1.47 1.10
C GLU A 25 0.28 -2.92 1.52
N THR A 26 0.32 -3.85 0.57
CA THR A 26 0.61 -5.25 0.85
C THR A 26 2.03 -5.44 1.40
N ALA A 27 3.01 -4.75 0.82
CA ALA A 27 4.39 -4.75 1.29
C ALA A 27 4.51 -4.17 2.71
N ARG A 28 3.85 -3.03 2.97
CA ARG A 28 3.76 -2.38 4.28
C ARG A 28 3.17 -3.30 5.33
N ARG A 29 2.04 -3.96 5.01
CA ARG A 29 1.37 -4.90 5.93
C ARG A 29 2.26 -6.10 6.24
N ARG A 30 2.90 -6.68 5.23
CA ARG A 30 3.87 -7.77 5.42
C ARG A 30 5.05 -7.34 6.31
N LEU A 31 5.59 -6.16 6.07
CA LEU A 31 6.67 -5.61 6.89
C LEU A 31 6.20 -5.30 8.31
N ASP A 32 4.93 -4.93 8.52
CA ASP A 32 4.39 -4.73 9.86
C ASP A 32 4.24 -6.04 10.63
N GLU A 33 3.81 -7.10 9.95
CA GLU A 33 3.67 -8.44 10.52
C GLU A 33 5.03 -9.11 10.81
N VAL A 34 6.04 -8.89 9.96
CA VAL A 34 7.34 -9.58 10.03
C VAL A 34 8.41 -8.74 10.75
N SER A 35 8.33 -7.41 10.67
CA SER A 35 9.38 -6.50 11.14
C SER A 35 8.86 -5.52 12.20
N LYS A 36 9.59 -5.42 13.31
CA LYS A 36 9.37 -4.40 14.35
C LYS A 36 10.03 -3.05 14.06
N SER A 37 10.55 -2.86 12.84
CA SER A 37 11.23 -1.64 12.41
C SER A 37 10.30 -0.44 12.42
N SER A 38 10.87 0.76 12.52
CA SER A 38 10.12 2.01 12.48
C SER A 38 9.44 2.20 11.13
N ASN A 39 8.36 2.97 11.10
CA ASN A 39 7.59 3.21 9.87
C ASN A 39 8.47 3.79 8.74
N ALA A 40 9.39 4.70 9.09
CA ALA A 40 10.34 5.30 8.17
C ALA A 40 11.35 4.27 7.58
N GLU A 41 11.79 3.30 8.38
CA GLU A 41 12.68 2.23 7.91
C GLU A 41 11.93 1.31 6.95
N LYS A 42 10.69 0.96 7.29
CA LYS A 42 9.81 0.16 6.42
C LYS A 42 9.55 0.86 5.10
N GLU A 43 9.33 2.18 5.10
CA GLU A 43 9.16 2.97 3.87
C GLU A 43 10.40 2.94 3.00
N HIS A 44 11.58 3.11 3.58
CA HIS A 44 12.83 3.06 2.84
C HIS A 44 13.06 1.69 2.19
N ASP A 45 12.76 0.60 2.91
CA ASP A 45 12.83 -0.77 2.39
C ASP A 45 11.83 -1.02 1.24
N ILE A 46 10.60 -0.52 1.38
CA ILE A 46 9.57 -0.62 0.35
C ILE A 46 9.97 0.16 -0.90
N ILE A 47 10.48 1.39 -0.76
CA ILE A 47 10.92 2.22 -1.88
C ILE A 47 12.06 1.54 -2.62
N SER A 48 13.08 1.07 -1.90
CA SER A 48 14.22 0.37 -2.51
C SER A 48 13.74 -0.88 -3.26
N SER A 49 12.87 -1.68 -2.64
CA SER A 49 12.29 -2.88 -3.28
C SER A 49 11.45 -2.56 -4.51
N ALA A 50 10.71 -1.45 -4.50
CA ALA A 50 9.88 -1.03 -5.62
C ALA A 50 10.73 -0.58 -6.81
N VAL A 51 11.79 0.19 -6.55
CA VAL A 51 12.75 0.63 -7.57
C VAL A 51 13.46 -0.58 -8.19
N GLU A 52 13.90 -1.54 -7.37
CA GLU A 52 14.47 -2.80 -7.86
C GLU A 52 13.47 -3.63 -8.68
N ALA A 53 12.18 -3.56 -8.36
CA ALA A 53 11.12 -4.23 -9.11
C ALA A 53 10.76 -3.55 -10.45
N GLY A 54 11.30 -2.34 -10.71
CA GLY A 54 11.09 -1.59 -11.94
C GLY A 54 10.08 -0.43 -11.84
N TRP A 55 9.70 -0.04 -10.62
CA TRP A 55 8.88 1.16 -10.39
C TRP A 55 9.74 2.43 -10.32
N ASN A 56 9.17 3.58 -10.69
CA ASN A 56 9.84 4.85 -10.50
C ASN A 56 9.80 5.26 -9.01
N GLU A 57 10.89 5.82 -8.50
CA GLU A 57 10.95 6.23 -7.09
C GLU A 57 9.89 7.31 -6.78
N GLU A 58 9.70 8.23 -7.72
CA GLU A 58 8.81 9.38 -7.56
C GLU A 58 7.33 8.95 -7.49
N GLU A 59 6.92 7.98 -8.31
CA GLU A 59 5.56 7.45 -8.26
C GLU A 59 5.32 6.67 -6.98
N VAL A 60 6.31 5.91 -6.50
CA VAL A 60 6.24 5.16 -5.25
C VAL A 60 6.12 6.10 -4.06
N ARG A 61 6.97 7.14 -4.01
CA ARG A 61 6.93 8.15 -2.94
C ARG A 61 5.61 8.93 -2.97
N THR A 62 5.08 9.23 -4.15
CA THR A 62 3.77 9.88 -4.32
C THR A 62 2.64 8.97 -3.86
N ALA A 63 2.68 7.68 -4.21
CA ALA A 63 1.69 6.70 -3.81
C ALA A 63 1.73 6.44 -2.29
N LEU A 64 2.91 6.42 -1.67
CA LEU A 64 3.08 6.32 -0.22
C LEU A 64 2.54 7.56 0.52
N ASN A 65 2.84 8.77 0.03
CA ASN A 65 2.35 10.01 0.63
C ASN A 65 0.84 10.20 0.43
N GLY A 66 0.32 9.88 -0.76
CA GLY A 66 -1.10 9.99 -1.10
C GLY A 66 -1.97 8.84 -0.55
N GLY A 67 -1.35 7.78 -0.02
CA GLY A 67 -2.03 6.67 0.66
C GLY A 67 -2.17 6.86 2.17
N GLN A 68 -1.63 7.95 2.73
CA GLN A 68 -1.87 8.34 4.11
C GLN A 68 -3.23 9.04 4.27
N GLU A 69 -4.27 8.52 3.62
CA GLU A 69 -5.63 8.75 4.11
C GLU A 69 -5.79 7.92 5.38
N PRO A 70 -6.40 8.47 6.45
CA PRO A 70 -6.56 7.76 7.70
C PRO A 70 -7.36 6.48 7.42
N SER A 71 -6.68 5.34 7.45
CA SER A 71 -7.30 4.02 7.59
C SER A 71 -7.99 3.94 8.95
N GLY A 72 -9.12 4.64 9.02
CA GLY A 72 -10.12 4.65 10.06
C GLY A 72 -11.44 4.14 9.50
N MET A 73 -11.42 3.17 8.60
CA MET A 73 -12.63 2.42 8.24
C MET A 73 -12.33 0.93 8.41
N LYS A 74 -12.31 0.51 9.69
CA LYS A 74 -12.65 -0.86 10.04
C LYS A 74 -13.96 -1.21 9.32
N PRO A 75 -14.08 -2.32 8.58
CA PRO A 75 -15.39 -2.80 8.20
C PRO A 75 -16.07 -3.26 9.49
N THR A 76 -16.88 -2.39 10.10
CA THR A 76 -17.86 -2.79 11.11
C THR A 76 -18.92 -3.62 10.40
N ILE A 77 -18.58 -4.90 10.21
CA ILE A 77 -19.56 -5.97 10.07
C ILE A 77 -20.36 -5.99 11.38
N GLY A 78 -21.67 -5.81 11.27
CA GLY A 78 -22.63 -6.08 12.33
C GLY A 78 -23.09 -4.85 13.12
N LEU A 79 -24.09 -4.15 12.61
CA LEU A 79 -25.24 -3.77 13.44
C LEU A 79 -26.46 -3.54 12.53
N VAL A 80 -27.31 -4.55 12.43
CA VAL A 80 -28.65 -4.39 11.87
C VAL A 80 -29.39 -3.40 12.77
N SER A 81 -29.90 -2.31 12.19
CA SER A 81 -30.90 -1.49 12.86
C SER A 81 -32.24 -2.20 12.68
N ALA A 82 -32.66 -2.93 13.71
CA ALA A 82 -34.03 -3.43 13.84
C ALA A 82 -34.62 -2.85 15.13
N SER A 83 -35.07 -1.61 15.02
CA SER A 83 -35.96 -0.90 15.94
C SER A 83 -36.71 0.06 15.02
N SER A 84 -38.03 0.07 14.89
CA SER A 84 -39.08 -0.31 15.83
C SER A 84 -40.43 -0.44 15.10
N MET A 85 -41.40 -0.93 15.87
CA MET A 85 -42.87 -0.97 15.72
C MET A 85 -43.47 -2.27 15.19
#